data_AF-A0A136MET9-F1
#
_entry.id   AF-A0A136MET9-F1
#
_cell.length_a   1.000
_cell.length_b   1.000
_cell.length_c   1.000
_cell.angle_alpha   90.00
_cell.angle_beta   90.00
_cell.angle_gamma   90.00
#
_symmetry.space_group_name_H-M   'P 1'
#
loop_
_entity.id
_entity.type
_entity.pdbx_description
1 polymer ?
#
loop_
_entity_poly.entity_id
_entity_poly.type
_entity_poly.pdbx_seq_one_letter_code
_entity_poly.pdbx_strand_id
1 'polypeptide(L)'
;MQDFGWSLSSHAASADTPGEIGGHVANSRIQAYYAMPLGRPLTFNDRISVSGQFALTELGKRGVSCFGLFNSSRHTWRVFSSMAFRLWEEENYAQVMFDWMSADWRGRGQETAVLIAPDGARHTFQFDYDPDVRPDCTRLDPLLAKHLTSETGNGRPIELQGESFILQRAHSDEPELTAEDLHRRLVSAREEGLAEYFHRHGQHRWWKTPHPEKNHGRLRFQLDQEEPYIMWFDEEIRSSPAEFDRFGLFNICRYGTGQTVYFSNLILNGQPIDLSQDPHWMGHNNRCSLVEPDFHSMNNFGWSQTNWAGDAPGEMGGLIWRLEPDDPGFAYYADDAGALTIEDPIEFSGRICFVDGMTDASMFFGYFNHEEFMHLHEEGGKSAGFPHPSMMGITLNDATAIGYYFAPMLCSADRTVVGDSGRFRFLPDRKPCSFSFRYDPHANHGAGQVSYEIDGNTGSFDLTSEQRNAGACFDRFGLATVRQGGNSVEIYFDDLNYLVRRDTEAHRTFHPQVLIERPYPVESAGRLH
;
A
#
# COMPACT_ATOMS: atom_id res chain seq x y z
N MET A 1 -14.12 -7.85 16.43
CA MET A 1 -14.02 -9.31 16.65
C MET A 1 -13.58 -9.92 15.34
N GLN A 2 -12.61 -10.83 15.35
CA GLN A 2 -12.30 -11.72 14.23
C GLN A 2 -12.88 -13.09 14.58
N ASP A 3 -13.69 -13.67 13.71
CA ASP A 3 -14.17 -15.04 13.89
C ASP A 3 -14.42 -15.69 12.54
N PHE A 4 -13.36 -16.25 11.97
CA PHE A 4 -13.42 -16.96 10.71
C PHE A 4 -12.52 -18.19 10.72
N GLY A 5 -12.84 -19.17 9.89
CA GLY A 5 -12.10 -20.42 9.74
C GLY A 5 -12.95 -21.49 9.10
N TRP A 6 -12.59 -22.76 9.30
CA TRP A 6 -13.45 -23.86 8.86
C TRP A 6 -14.71 -23.99 9.74
N SER A 7 -15.82 -24.34 9.09
CA SER A 7 -17.06 -24.73 9.77
C SER A 7 -17.89 -25.71 8.91
N LEU A 8 -18.73 -26.50 9.57
CA LEU A 8 -19.63 -27.48 8.94
C LEU A 8 -20.98 -26.85 8.53
N SER A 9 -20.94 -25.65 7.95
CA SER A 9 -22.10 -24.94 7.41
C SER A 9 -22.20 -25.08 5.89
N SER A 10 -23.21 -24.44 5.30
CA SER A 10 -23.56 -24.58 3.88
C SER A 10 -24.01 -23.25 3.27
N HIS A 11 -23.37 -22.13 3.65
CA HIS A 11 -23.64 -20.82 3.05
C HIS A 11 -23.20 -20.81 1.58
N ALA A 12 -21.93 -21.12 1.34
CA ALA A 12 -21.35 -21.34 0.01
C ALA A 12 -21.45 -22.81 -0.43
N ALA A 13 -21.31 -23.78 0.50
CA ALA A 13 -21.35 -25.21 0.20
C ALA A 13 -22.78 -25.76 0.01
N SER A 14 -23.00 -26.83 -0.77
CA SER A 14 -24.33 -27.48 -0.86
C SER A 14 -24.80 -28.01 0.50
N ALA A 15 -26.11 -27.99 0.75
CA ALA A 15 -26.69 -28.57 1.96
C ALA A 15 -26.42 -30.09 2.07
N ASP A 16 -26.25 -30.76 0.93
CA ASP A 16 -25.95 -32.21 0.86
C ASP A 16 -24.48 -32.53 1.15
N THR A 17 -23.58 -31.55 1.00
CA THR A 17 -22.14 -31.68 1.20
C THR A 17 -21.62 -30.46 1.97
N PRO A 18 -21.95 -30.33 3.27
CA PRO A 18 -21.57 -29.17 4.08
C PRO A 18 -20.06 -29.12 4.31
N GLY A 19 -19.54 -27.93 4.59
CA GLY A 19 -18.11 -27.69 4.78
C GLY A 19 -17.60 -26.49 4.01
N GLU A 20 -17.13 -25.47 4.72
CA GLU A 20 -16.66 -24.22 4.11
C GLU A 20 -15.65 -23.48 4.99
N ILE A 21 -14.89 -22.58 4.36
CA ILE A 21 -14.00 -21.63 5.03
C ILE A 21 -14.67 -20.26 5.03
N GLY A 22 -14.88 -19.68 6.20
CA GLY A 22 -15.55 -18.39 6.27
C GLY A 22 -15.83 -17.91 7.67
N GLY A 23 -16.66 -16.89 7.76
CA GLY A 23 -17.02 -16.20 9.00
C GLY A 23 -16.77 -14.71 8.91
N HIS A 24 -16.76 -14.06 10.07
CA HIS A 24 -16.60 -12.61 10.18
C HIS A 24 -15.11 -12.23 10.10
N VAL A 25 -14.76 -11.54 9.00
CA VAL A 25 -13.43 -10.96 8.77
C VAL A 25 -13.51 -9.46 9.04
N ALA A 26 -12.88 -9.01 10.11
CA ALA A 26 -12.73 -7.60 10.45
C ALA A 26 -11.52 -6.98 9.76
N ASN A 27 -11.69 -5.74 9.28
CA ASN A 27 -10.59 -4.83 9.05
C ASN A 27 -9.89 -4.57 10.39
N SER A 28 -8.58 -4.80 10.46
CA SER A 28 -7.78 -4.54 11.65
C SER A 28 -6.32 -4.44 11.26
N ARG A 29 -5.54 -3.59 11.93
CA ARG A 29 -4.08 -3.52 11.74
C ARG A 29 -3.37 -4.81 12.15
N ILE A 30 -4.03 -5.63 12.97
CA ILE A 30 -3.52 -6.94 13.35
C ILE A 30 -3.80 -7.91 12.22
N GLN A 31 -2.71 -8.44 11.65
CA GLN A 31 -2.77 -9.47 10.63
C GLN A 31 -3.52 -10.70 11.15
N ALA A 32 -4.46 -11.21 10.35
CA ALA A 32 -5.21 -12.43 10.61
C ALA A 32 -5.42 -13.25 9.33
N TYR A 33 -5.33 -14.58 9.45
CA TYR A 33 -5.64 -15.50 8.35
C TYR A 33 -6.05 -16.88 8.85
N TYR A 34 -6.76 -17.61 7.99
CA TYR A 34 -7.00 -19.04 8.09
C TYR A 34 -6.70 -19.66 6.74
N ALA A 35 -5.57 -20.36 6.65
CA ALA A 35 -4.98 -20.71 5.36
C ALA A 35 -4.19 -22.01 5.38
N MET A 36 -4.17 -22.67 4.22
CA MET A 36 -3.35 -23.84 3.96
C MET A 36 -1.90 -23.42 3.70
N PRO A 37 -0.90 -24.04 4.37
CA PRO A 37 0.50 -23.89 3.99
C PRO A 37 0.76 -24.58 2.64
N LEU A 38 1.50 -23.90 1.77
CA LEU A 38 1.96 -24.49 0.51
C LEU A 38 3.24 -25.29 0.77
N GLY A 39 3.38 -26.46 0.13
CA GLY A 39 4.56 -27.32 0.31
C GLY A 39 5.88 -26.68 -0.15
N ARG A 40 5.80 -25.66 -1.00
CA ARG A 40 6.84 -24.68 -1.30
C ARG A 40 6.18 -23.34 -1.65
N PRO A 41 6.86 -22.20 -1.49
CA PRO A 41 6.37 -20.95 -2.02
C PRO A 41 6.16 -21.01 -3.55
N LEU A 42 5.08 -20.39 -4.02
CA LEU A 42 4.80 -20.13 -5.43
C LEU A 42 5.23 -18.70 -5.80
N THR A 43 5.52 -18.47 -7.08
CA THR A 43 6.02 -17.19 -7.62
C THR A 43 5.30 -16.84 -8.92
N PHE A 44 5.60 -15.68 -9.53
CA PHE A 44 5.15 -15.36 -10.90
C PHE A 44 5.79 -16.25 -12.00
N ASN A 45 6.66 -17.20 -11.65
CA ASN A 45 7.15 -18.19 -12.60
C ASN A 45 6.39 -19.51 -12.54
N ASP A 46 5.48 -19.67 -11.58
CA ASP A 46 4.68 -20.87 -11.43
C ASP A 46 3.34 -20.71 -12.14
N ARG A 47 2.87 -21.79 -12.78
CA ARG A 47 1.49 -21.87 -13.24
C ARG A 47 0.56 -22.01 -12.05
N ILE A 48 -0.49 -21.20 -12.01
CA ILE A 48 -1.42 -21.15 -10.88
C ILE A 48 -2.85 -21.23 -11.42
N SER A 49 -3.68 -22.08 -10.83
CA SER A 49 -5.13 -22.02 -11.03
C SER A 49 -5.87 -22.17 -9.72
N VAL A 50 -6.93 -21.39 -9.55
CA VAL A 50 -7.82 -21.49 -8.40
C VAL A 50 -9.25 -21.33 -8.88
N SER A 51 -10.16 -22.18 -8.40
CA SER A 51 -11.59 -21.96 -8.55
C SER A 51 -12.35 -22.34 -7.30
N GLY A 52 -13.59 -21.87 -7.21
CA GLY A 52 -14.49 -22.23 -6.12
C GLY A 52 -15.79 -21.46 -6.13
N GLN A 53 -16.47 -21.51 -5.00
CA GLN A 53 -17.71 -20.79 -4.75
C GLN A 53 -17.57 -19.91 -3.51
N PHE A 54 -18.30 -18.80 -3.48
CA PHE A 54 -18.42 -17.98 -2.29
C PHE A 54 -19.84 -17.46 -2.06
N ALA A 55 -20.12 -17.07 -0.83
CA ALA A 55 -21.36 -16.40 -0.43
C ALA A 55 -21.04 -15.28 0.57
N LEU A 56 -21.57 -14.08 0.31
CA LEU A 56 -21.47 -12.93 1.21
C LEU A 56 -22.78 -12.77 1.97
N THR A 57 -22.72 -12.71 3.30
CA THR A 57 -23.91 -12.71 4.18
C THR A 57 -24.06 -11.47 5.02
N GLU A 58 -22.97 -10.72 5.19
CA GLU A 58 -22.97 -9.45 5.91
C GLU A 58 -21.89 -8.57 5.31
N LEU A 59 -22.22 -7.31 5.08
CA LEU A 59 -21.28 -6.31 4.60
C LEU A 59 -21.29 -5.13 5.56
N GLY A 60 -20.19 -4.97 6.27
CA GLY A 60 -20.00 -3.80 7.11
C GLY A 60 -19.32 -2.67 6.33
N LYS A 61 -19.50 -1.46 6.85
CA LYS A 61 -18.91 -0.24 6.32
C LYS A 61 -17.40 -0.33 6.13
N ARG A 62 -16.93 -0.06 4.92
CA ARG A 62 -15.53 -0.18 4.47
C ARG A 62 -14.95 -1.58 4.66
N GLY A 63 -15.78 -2.59 4.88
CA GLY A 63 -15.35 -3.97 5.11
C GLY A 63 -14.59 -4.52 3.90
N VAL A 64 -13.49 -5.21 4.17
CA VAL A 64 -12.69 -5.88 3.14
C VAL A 64 -12.26 -7.25 3.63
N SER A 65 -12.32 -8.23 2.73
CA SER A 65 -11.94 -9.61 2.95
C SER A 65 -11.24 -10.07 1.69
N CYS A 66 -10.17 -10.83 1.86
CA CYS A 66 -9.34 -11.28 0.77
C CYS A 66 -9.28 -12.80 0.77
N PHE A 67 -9.33 -13.38 -0.42
CA PHE A 67 -9.22 -14.82 -0.60
C PHE A 67 -8.30 -15.13 -1.79
N GLY A 68 -7.30 -15.98 -1.55
CA GLY A 68 -6.34 -16.36 -2.58
C GLY A 68 -4.96 -16.70 -2.01
N LEU A 69 -3.93 -16.40 -2.81
CA LEU A 69 -2.54 -16.68 -2.51
C LEU A 69 -1.87 -15.45 -1.88
N PHE A 70 -1.07 -15.64 -0.84
CA PHE A 70 -0.38 -14.55 -0.14
C PHE A 70 0.88 -15.02 0.58
N ASN A 71 1.71 -14.07 1.01
CA ASN A 71 2.86 -14.29 1.88
C ASN A 71 2.50 -14.03 3.35
N SER A 72 2.59 -15.06 4.20
CA SER A 72 2.18 -14.97 5.59
C SER A 72 3.10 -14.18 6.52
N SER A 73 4.28 -13.77 6.06
CA SER A 73 5.26 -13.07 6.92
C SER A 73 4.94 -11.59 7.15
N ARG A 74 4.26 -10.93 6.20
CA ARG A 74 3.97 -9.49 6.28
C ARG A 74 2.73 -9.12 5.48
N HIS A 75 1.64 -8.81 6.17
CA HIS A 75 0.44 -8.20 5.57
C HIS A 75 0.33 -6.74 5.94
N THR A 76 -0.11 -5.91 5.00
CA THR A 76 -0.50 -4.52 5.27
C THR A 76 -1.86 -4.26 4.60
N TRP A 77 -2.26 -3.00 4.43
CA TRP A 77 -3.48 -2.65 3.70
C TRP A 77 -3.38 -2.92 2.18
N ARG A 78 -2.16 -2.94 1.63
CA ARG A 78 -1.85 -3.44 0.29
C ARG A 78 -0.93 -4.64 0.47
N VAL A 79 -1.50 -5.85 0.36
CA VAL A 79 -0.80 -7.07 0.73
C VAL A 79 0.31 -7.36 -0.27
N PHE A 80 1.56 -7.33 0.19
CA PHE A 80 2.71 -7.68 -0.64
C PHE A 80 2.71 -9.16 -0.97
N SER A 81 3.30 -9.52 -2.10
CA SER A 81 3.37 -10.92 -2.53
C SER A 81 2.01 -11.61 -2.36
N SER A 82 0.99 -11.05 -3.01
CA SER A 82 -0.34 -11.65 -3.08
C SER A 82 -0.83 -11.79 -4.51
N MET A 83 -1.72 -12.76 -4.72
CA MET A 83 -2.54 -12.94 -5.91
C MET A 83 -3.90 -13.44 -5.44
N ALA A 84 -4.85 -12.52 -5.32
CA ALA A 84 -6.10 -12.76 -4.62
C ALA A 84 -7.21 -11.85 -5.16
N PHE A 85 -8.46 -12.24 -4.92
CA PHE A 85 -9.55 -11.28 -5.01
C PHE A 85 -9.93 -10.75 -3.63
N ARG A 86 -10.41 -9.51 -3.63
CA ARG A 86 -10.94 -8.80 -2.48
C ARG A 86 -12.41 -8.51 -2.72
N LEU A 87 -13.21 -8.68 -1.68
CA LEU A 87 -14.57 -8.16 -1.62
C LEU A 87 -14.50 -6.83 -0.89
N TRP A 88 -14.74 -5.74 -1.59
CA TRP A 88 -14.61 -4.39 -1.05
C TRP A 88 -15.96 -3.69 -0.99
N GLU A 89 -16.33 -3.16 0.18
CA GLU A 89 -17.59 -2.42 0.33
C GLU A 89 -17.62 -1.13 -0.51
N GLU A 90 -18.57 -1.04 -1.43
CA GLU A 90 -18.97 0.15 -2.18
C GLU A 90 -20.50 0.29 -2.18
N GLU A 91 -21.01 1.37 -1.57
CA GLU A 91 -22.44 1.73 -1.58
C GLU A 91 -23.40 0.60 -1.15
N ASN A 92 -23.03 -0.16 -0.10
CA ASN A 92 -23.75 -1.35 0.40
C ASN A 92 -23.68 -2.60 -0.47
N TYR A 93 -22.85 -2.62 -1.51
CA TYR A 93 -22.48 -3.81 -2.26
C TYR A 93 -21.01 -4.14 -2.08
N ALA A 94 -20.63 -5.39 -2.28
CA ALA A 94 -19.22 -5.75 -2.39
C ALA A 94 -18.79 -5.73 -3.85
N GLN A 95 -17.91 -4.78 -4.18
CA GLN A 95 -17.15 -4.75 -5.42
C GLN A 95 -16.08 -5.84 -5.38
N VAL A 96 -16.10 -6.78 -6.32
CA VAL A 96 -15.01 -7.76 -6.45
C VAL A 96 -13.84 -7.09 -7.15
N MET A 97 -12.66 -7.17 -6.55
CA MET A 97 -11.41 -6.69 -7.14
C MET A 97 -10.44 -7.85 -7.18
N PHE A 98 -9.95 -8.22 -8.36
CA PHE A 98 -8.84 -9.16 -8.44
C PHE A 98 -7.55 -8.40 -8.64
N ASP A 99 -6.53 -8.69 -7.85
CA ASP A 99 -5.23 -8.08 -8.00
C ASP A 99 -4.09 -8.99 -7.59
N TRP A 100 -2.91 -8.61 -8.05
CA TRP A 100 -1.66 -9.17 -7.63
C TRP A 100 -0.69 -8.05 -7.27
N MET A 101 0.25 -8.38 -6.40
CA MET A 101 1.30 -7.47 -5.97
C MET A 101 2.57 -8.28 -5.72
N SER A 102 3.68 -7.83 -6.30
CA SER A 102 5.00 -8.36 -5.98
C SER A 102 5.41 -7.96 -4.57
N ALA A 103 6.50 -8.54 -4.07
CA ALA A 103 7.16 -8.02 -2.89
C ALA A 103 7.54 -6.56 -3.12
N ASP A 104 8.03 -6.18 -4.32
CA ASP A 104 8.51 -4.87 -4.77
C ASP A 104 7.52 -3.87 -5.36
N TRP A 105 6.26 -3.97 -4.96
CA TRP A 105 5.20 -3.00 -5.26
C TRP A 105 4.87 -2.83 -6.74
N ARG A 106 5.33 -3.75 -7.58
CA ARG A 106 4.71 -3.92 -8.87
C ARG A 106 3.38 -4.59 -8.60
N GLY A 107 2.29 -3.93 -8.97
CA GLY A 107 0.96 -4.45 -8.73
C GLY A 107 0.00 -3.99 -9.78
N ARG A 108 -0.98 -4.82 -10.07
CA ARG A 108 -2.09 -4.50 -10.97
C ARG A 108 -3.32 -5.24 -10.49
N GLY A 109 -4.47 -4.67 -10.75
CA GLY A 109 -5.75 -5.32 -10.51
C GLY A 109 -6.82 -4.82 -11.47
N GLN A 110 -7.96 -5.49 -11.41
CA GLN A 110 -9.18 -5.09 -12.07
C GLN A 110 -10.34 -5.18 -11.09
N GLU A 111 -11.14 -4.13 -11.08
CA GLU A 111 -12.46 -4.10 -10.47
C GLU A 111 -13.43 -4.79 -11.45
N THR A 112 -14.27 -5.69 -10.95
CA THR A 112 -15.28 -6.33 -11.79
C THR A 112 -16.47 -5.42 -12.05
N ALA A 113 -17.23 -5.66 -13.10
CA ALA A 113 -18.54 -5.02 -13.27
C ALA A 113 -19.58 -5.48 -12.25
N VAL A 114 -19.36 -6.65 -11.63
CA VAL A 114 -20.30 -7.29 -10.71
C VAL A 114 -20.20 -6.69 -9.32
N LEU A 115 -21.35 -6.31 -8.79
CA LEU A 115 -21.56 -5.88 -7.42
C LEU A 115 -22.33 -6.97 -6.67
N ILE A 116 -21.77 -7.46 -5.57
CA ILE A 116 -22.31 -8.58 -4.80
C ILE A 116 -23.16 -8.03 -3.64
N ALA A 117 -24.42 -8.45 -3.55
CA ALA A 117 -25.26 -8.14 -2.42
C ALA A 117 -24.92 -9.05 -1.21
N PRO A 118 -25.04 -8.58 0.03
CA PRO A 118 -24.87 -9.41 1.22
C PRO A 118 -26.15 -10.25 1.51
N ASP A 119 -26.66 -10.96 0.51
CA ASP A 119 -27.91 -11.71 0.57
C ASP A 119 -27.71 -13.24 0.72
N GLY A 120 -26.46 -13.69 0.78
CA GLY A 120 -26.08 -15.10 0.84
C GLY A 120 -26.20 -15.85 -0.49
N ALA A 121 -26.43 -15.15 -1.60
CA ALA A 121 -26.36 -15.75 -2.92
C ALA A 121 -24.97 -16.36 -3.18
N ARG A 122 -24.96 -17.44 -3.96
CA ARG A 122 -23.73 -18.16 -4.29
C ARG A 122 -23.20 -17.69 -5.63
N HIS A 123 -21.92 -17.38 -5.62
CA HIS A 123 -21.17 -16.96 -6.78
C HIS A 123 -20.04 -17.94 -7.06
N THR A 124 -19.72 -18.15 -8.33
CA THR A 124 -18.56 -18.95 -8.75
C THR A 124 -17.42 -18.04 -9.13
N PHE A 125 -16.19 -18.40 -8.78
CA PHE A 125 -15.01 -17.69 -9.24
C PHE A 125 -13.97 -18.66 -9.76
N GLN A 126 -13.16 -18.19 -10.70
CA GLN A 126 -11.99 -18.90 -11.20
C GLN A 126 -10.92 -17.91 -11.61
N PHE A 127 -9.66 -18.19 -11.30
CA PHE A 127 -8.55 -17.58 -12.01
C PHE A 127 -7.51 -18.60 -12.44
N ASP A 128 -6.90 -18.32 -13.58
CA ASP A 128 -5.82 -19.09 -14.17
C ASP A 128 -4.70 -18.14 -14.59
N TYR A 129 -3.52 -18.34 -14.03
CA TYR A 129 -2.30 -17.68 -14.42
C TYR A 129 -1.40 -18.65 -15.17
N ASP A 130 -1.13 -18.32 -16.43
CA ASP A 130 -0.17 -19.03 -17.28
C ASP A 130 1.06 -18.15 -17.50
N PRO A 131 2.21 -18.47 -16.90
CA PRO A 131 3.39 -17.64 -17.01
C PRO A 131 3.94 -17.61 -18.43
N ASP A 132 3.81 -18.69 -19.20
CA ASP A 132 4.61 -18.90 -20.42
C ASP A 132 3.96 -18.33 -21.69
N VAL A 133 2.73 -17.82 -21.57
CA VAL A 133 2.00 -17.23 -22.70
C VAL A 133 2.61 -15.89 -23.10
N ARG A 134 2.72 -15.64 -24.41
CA ARG A 134 3.13 -14.36 -24.99
C ARG A 134 2.10 -13.89 -26.03
N PRO A 135 1.88 -12.57 -26.20
CA PRO A 135 1.04 -12.07 -27.27
C PRO A 135 1.55 -12.45 -28.65
N ASP A 136 0.62 -12.74 -29.56
CA ASP A 136 0.91 -12.75 -30.99
C ASP A 136 0.52 -11.38 -31.59
N CYS A 137 1.49 -10.47 -31.63
CA CYS A 137 1.30 -9.10 -32.14
C CYS A 137 0.86 -9.05 -33.62
N THR A 138 0.98 -10.14 -34.37
CA THR A 138 0.53 -10.19 -35.78
C THR A 138 -1.00 -10.30 -35.91
N ARG A 139 -1.70 -10.60 -34.81
CA ARG A 139 -3.15 -10.82 -34.78
C ARG A 139 -3.97 -9.56 -34.51
N LEU A 140 -3.35 -8.39 -34.39
CA LEU A 140 -4.10 -7.16 -34.21
C LEU A 140 -4.91 -6.87 -35.47
N ASP A 141 -6.24 -6.85 -35.32
CA ASP A 141 -7.17 -6.48 -36.37
C ASP A 141 -6.78 -5.08 -36.94
N PRO A 142 -6.60 -4.92 -38.27
CA PRO A 142 -6.19 -3.65 -38.86
C PRO A 142 -7.15 -2.48 -38.59
N LEU A 143 -8.45 -2.74 -38.47
CA LEU A 143 -9.45 -1.74 -38.10
C LEU A 143 -9.22 -1.28 -36.66
N LEU A 144 -9.01 -2.21 -35.73
CA LEU A 144 -8.68 -1.87 -34.34
C LEU A 144 -7.33 -1.16 -34.23
N ALA A 145 -6.32 -1.58 -35.01
CA ALA A 145 -5.02 -0.92 -35.08
C ALA A 145 -5.15 0.55 -35.53
N LYS A 146 -6.17 0.89 -36.31
CA LYS A 146 -6.43 2.27 -36.72
C LYS A 146 -7.24 3.06 -35.68
N HIS A 147 -8.25 2.44 -35.06
CA HIS A 147 -9.26 3.17 -34.28
C HIS A 147 -9.10 3.11 -32.76
N LEU A 148 -8.27 2.20 -32.24
CA LEU A 148 -7.86 2.21 -30.84
C LEU A 148 -6.73 3.23 -30.61
N THR A 149 -6.90 4.03 -29.56
CA THR A 149 -5.87 4.99 -29.13
C THR A 149 -4.75 4.29 -28.38
N SER A 150 -3.54 4.86 -28.44
CA SER A 150 -2.41 4.49 -27.57
C SER A 150 -2.41 5.27 -26.24
N GLU A 151 -3.35 6.21 -26.06
CA GLU A 151 -3.52 6.92 -24.80
C GLU A 151 -4.12 5.98 -23.75
N THR A 152 -3.30 5.59 -22.77
CA THR A 152 -3.67 4.65 -21.71
C THR A 152 -4.40 5.36 -20.55
N GLY A 153 -5.27 4.61 -19.86
CA GLY A 153 -5.60 4.85 -18.45
C GLY A 153 -6.94 5.52 -18.09
N ASN A 154 -7.21 5.50 -16.78
CA ASN A 154 -8.32 6.18 -16.11
C ASN A 154 -8.14 7.71 -16.15
N GLY A 155 -9.25 8.45 -16.31
CA GLY A 155 -9.25 9.92 -16.39
C GLY A 155 -9.18 10.50 -17.81
N ARG A 156 -9.19 9.65 -18.84
CA ARG A 156 -9.32 10.08 -20.25
C ARG A 156 -10.79 10.20 -20.68
N PRO A 157 -11.06 11.04 -21.70
CA PRO A 157 -12.41 11.21 -22.24
C PRO A 157 -12.96 9.89 -22.79
N ILE A 158 -14.21 9.56 -22.43
CA ILE A 158 -14.90 8.34 -22.89
C ILE A 158 -15.09 8.36 -24.41
N GLU A 159 -15.10 9.53 -25.04
CA GLU A 159 -15.20 9.74 -26.47
C GLU A 159 -14.02 9.13 -27.24
N LEU A 160 -12.86 8.98 -26.58
CA LEU A 160 -11.68 8.38 -27.18
C LEU A 160 -11.68 6.85 -27.02
N GLN A 161 -12.10 6.35 -25.86
CA GLN A 161 -11.90 4.96 -25.44
C GLN A 161 -13.20 4.14 -25.40
N GLY A 162 -14.35 4.78 -25.50
CA GLY A 162 -15.67 4.17 -25.38
C GLY A 162 -16.04 3.38 -26.64
N GLU A 163 -16.62 2.21 -26.43
CA GLU A 163 -16.92 1.27 -27.50
C GLU A 163 -17.85 1.85 -28.58
N SER A 164 -18.88 2.61 -28.18
CA SER A 164 -19.79 3.30 -29.11
C SER A 164 -19.08 4.36 -29.97
N PHE A 165 -18.08 5.05 -29.43
CA PHE A 165 -17.30 6.03 -30.17
C PHE A 165 -16.26 5.38 -31.09
N ILE A 166 -15.68 4.26 -30.66
CA ILE A 166 -14.82 3.43 -31.52
C ILE A 166 -15.64 2.95 -32.72
N LEU A 167 -16.87 2.46 -32.51
CA LEU A 167 -17.78 2.04 -33.57
C LEU A 167 -18.07 3.17 -34.56
N GLN A 168 -18.42 4.36 -34.04
CA GLN A 168 -18.70 5.53 -34.87
C GLN A 168 -17.50 5.90 -35.77
N ARG A 169 -16.28 5.82 -35.24
CA ARG A 169 -15.07 6.08 -36.05
C ARG A 169 -14.83 4.95 -37.05
N ALA A 170 -15.02 3.70 -36.64
CA ALA A 170 -14.81 2.52 -37.48
C ALA A 170 -15.76 2.46 -38.69
N HIS A 171 -16.96 3.01 -38.60
CA HIS A 171 -17.89 3.12 -39.73
C HIS A 171 -17.35 3.92 -40.92
N SER A 172 -16.33 4.76 -40.73
CA SER A 172 -15.66 5.43 -41.85
C SER A 172 -14.88 4.47 -42.75
N ASP A 173 -14.49 3.29 -42.24
CA ASP A 173 -13.77 2.26 -42.98
C ASP A 173 -14.62 1.01 -43.24
N GLU A 174 -15.51 0.64 -42.31
CA GLU A 174 -16.39 -0.52 -42.38
C GLU A 174 -17.84 -0.13 -42.01
N PRO A 175 -18.64 0.41 -42.95
CA PRO A 175 -19.98 0.96 -42.66
C PRO A 175 -21.00 -0.05 -42.12
N GLU A 176 -20.84 -1.33 -42.46
CA GLU A 176 -21.75 -2.42 -42.04
C GLU A 176 -21.35 -3.04 -40.68
N LEU A 177 -20.30 -2.52 -40.03
CA LEU A 177 -19.84 -3.06 -38.75
C LEU A 177 -20.91 -2.88 -37.68
N THR A 178 -21.33 -3.98 -37.07
CA THR A 178 -22.26 -3.95 -35.94
C THR A 178 -21.54 -3.75 -34.62
N ALA A 179 -22.26 -3.32 -33.58
CA ALA A 179 -21.71 -3.23 -32.22
C ALA A 179 -21.22 -4.60 -31.71
N GLU A 180 -21.95 -5.67 -32.00
CA GLU A 180 -21.59 -7.04 -31.61
C GLU A 180 -20.30 -7.51 -32.34
N ASP A 181 -20.14 -7.17 -33.61
CA ASP A 181 -18.91 -7.48 -34.37
C ASP A 181 -17.70 -6.75 -33.79
N LEU A 182 -17.85 -5.44 -33.51
CA LEU A 182 -16.77 -4.67 -32.88
C LEU A 182 -16.41 -5.25 -31.51
N HIS A 183 -17.41 -5.55 -30.68
CA HIS A 183 -17.22 -6.13 -29.36
C HIS A 183 -16.40 -7.42 -29.43
N ARG A 184 -16.78 -8.35 -30.32
CA ARG A 184 -16.06 -9.61 -30.51
C ARG A 184 -14.60 -9.39 -30.94
N ARG A 185 -14.34 -8.41 -31.82
CA ARG A 185 -12.96 -8.06 -32.22
C ARG A 185 -12.17 -7.47 -31.05
N LEU A 186 -12.76 -6.61 -30.24
CA LEU A 186 -12.12 -6.01 -29.05
C LEU A 186 -11.79 -7.06 -27.99
N VAL A 187 -12.73 -7.96 -27.68
CA VAL A 187 -12.50 -9.09 -26.78
C VAL A 187 -11.37 -9.97 -27.31
N SER A 188 -11.38 -10.31 -28.59
CA SER A 188 -10.29 -11.07 -29.22
C SER A 188 -8.94 -10.35 -29.08
N ALA A 189 -8.87 -9.04 -29.31
CA ALA A 189 -7.63 -8.27 -29.16
C ALA A 189 -7.12 -8.25 -27.70
N ARG A 190 -8.02 -8.18 -26.71
CA ARG A 190 -7.70 -8.27 -25.28
C ARG A 190 -7.15 -9.64 -24.89
N GLU A 191 -7.79 -10.70 -25.38
CA GLU A 191 -7.34 -12.08 -25.14
C GLU A 191 -5.93 -12.36 -25.65
N GLU A 192 -5.55 -11.71 -26.75
CA GLU A 192 -4.20 -11.75 -27.35
C GLU A 192 -3.24 -10.72 -26.72
N GLY A 193 -3.70 -9.87 -25.78
CA GLY A 193 -2.87 -8.87 -25.10
C GLY A 193 -2.56 -7.61 -25.90
N LEU A 194 -3.32 -7.35 -26.95
CA LEU A 194 -3.11 -6.24 -27.90
C LEU A 194 -3.99 -5.02 -27.59
N ALA A 195 -5.05 -5.24 -26.80
CA ALA A 195 -5.90 -4.18 -26.25
C ALA A 195 -6.06 -4.36 -24.75
N GLU A 196 -6.09 -3.25 -24.02
CA GLU A 196 -6.49 -3.24 -22.62
C GLU A 196 -7.97 -2.88 -22.52
N TYR A 197 -8.61 -3.42 -21.47
CA TYR A 197 -10.01 -3.24 -21.19
C TYR A 197 -10.20 -2.75 -19.76
N PHE A 198 -11.07 -1.77 -19.60
CA PHE A 198 -11.52 -1.32 -18.30
C PHE A 198 -13.03 -1.13 -18.32
N HIS A 199 -13.70 -1.76 -17.36
CA HIS A 199 -15.13 -1.62 -17.16
C HIS A 199 -15.41 -1.16 -15.75
N ARG A 200 -16.01 0.02 -15.62
CA ARG A 200 -16.47 0.53 -14.34
C ARG A 200 -17.75 1.34 -14.51
N HIS A 201 -18.71 1.13 -13.60
CA HIS A 201 -19.99 1.86 -13.57
C HIS A 201 -20.71 1.91 -14.93
N GLY A 202 -20.72 0.78 -15.65
CA GLY A 202 -21.34 0.68 -16.98
C GLY A 202 -20.56 1.32 -18.13
N GLN A 203 -19.32 1.78 -17.91
CA GLN A 203 -18.48 2.37 -18.94
C GLN A 203 -17.44 1.38 -19.44
N HIS A 204 -17.54 0.98 -20.71
CA HIS A 204 -16.58 0.13 -21.40
C HIS A 204 -15.50 0.99 -22.05
N ARG A 205 -14.25 0.86 -21.62
CA ARG A 205 -13.11 1.61 -22.13
C ARG A 205 -12.05 0.67 -22.70
N TRP A 206 -11.53 1.03 -23.86
CA TRP A 206 -10.58 0.24 -24.62
C TRP A 206 -9.43 1.12 -25.14
N TRP A 207 -8.21 0.62 -25.07
CA TRP A 207 -7.03 1.25 -25.67
C TRP A 207 -6.01 0.20 -26.07
N LYS A 208 -5.03 0.57 -26.91
CA LYS A 208 -3.94 -0.32 -27.31
C LYS A 208 -3.05 -0.61 -26.12
N THR A 209 -2.67 -1.87 -25.95
CA THR A 209 -1.59 -2.23 -25.04
C THR A 209 -0.29 -1.57 -25.52
N PRO A 210 0.41 -0.80 -24.68
CA PRO A 210 1.74 -0.32 -25.01
C PRO A 210 2.72 -1.49 -25.02
N HIS A 211 3.59 -1.57 -26.03
CA HIS A 211 4.65 -2.58 -26.10
C HIS A 211 4.19 -4.03 -25.82
N PRO A 212 3.14 -4.53 -26.50
CA PRO A 212 2.61 -5.88 -26.24
C PRO A 212 3.66 -6.98 -26.45
N GLU A 213 4.70 -6.72 -27.24
CA GLU A 213 5.85 -7.63 -27.41
C GLU A 213 6.62 -7.91 -26.11
N LYS A 214 6.52 -7.03 -25.11
CA LYS A 214 7.14 -7.19 -23.79
C LYS A 214 6.28 -7.99 -22.82
N ASN A 215 5.01 -8.24 -23.15
CA ASN A 215 4.15 -9.02 -22.29
C ASN A 215 4.56 -10.50 -22.30
N HIS A 216 4.62 -11.08 -21.11
CA HIS A 216 4.97 -12.46 -20.86
C HIS A 216 4.23 -12.90 -19.59
N GLY A 217 3.28 -13.81 -19.76
CA GLY A 217 2.39 -14.27 -18.72
C GLY A 217 1.02 -13.61 -18.79
N ARG A 218 -0.02 -14.43 -18.62
CA ARG A 218 -1.42 -13.99 -18.69
C ARG A 218 -2.20 -14.56 -17.52
N LEU A 219 -2.91 -13.67 -16.84
CA LEU A 219 -3.92 -14.01 -15.86
C LEU A 219 -5.32 -13.84 -16.46
N ARG A 220 -6.16 -14.84 -16.27
CA ARG A 220 -7.59 -14.81 -16.58
C ARG A 220 -8.35 -14.95 -15.27
N PHE A 221 -9.26 -14.03 -14.96
CA PHE A 221 -10.17 -14.12 -13.82
C PHE A 221 -11.61 -14.09 -14.32
N GLN A 222 -12.44 -15.00 -13.86
CA GLN A 222 -13.85 -15.09 -14.21
C GLN A 222 -14.69 -15.15 -12.93
N LEU A 223 -15.77 -14.37 -12.93
CA LEU A 223 -16.78 -14.34 -11.89
C LEU A 223 -18.12 -14.72 -12.52
N ASP A 224 -18.80 -15.70 -11.94
CA ASP A 224 -20.03 -16.29 -12.47
C ASP A 224 -19.90 -16.66 -13.95
N GLN A 225 -20.85 -16.21 -14.78
CA GLN A 225 -20.87 -16.43 -16.23
C GLN A 225 -20.43 -15.16 -17.00
N GLU A 226 -19.81 -14.21 -16.32
CA GLU A 226 -19.33 -12.98 -16.95
C GLU A 226 -18.13 -13.23 -17.87
N GLU A 227 -17.91 -12.28 -18.77
CA GLU A 227 -16.72 -12.24 -19.62
C GLU A 227 -15.45 -12.17 -18.73
N PRO A 228 -14.42 -13.00 -18.98
CA PRO A 228 -13.21 -12.99 -18.17
C PRO A 228 -12.48 -11.64 -18.19
N TYR A 229 -11.95 -11.28 -17.03
CA TYR A 229 -11.00 -10.20 -16.82
C TYR A 229 -9.60 -10.70 -17.16
N ILE A 230 -8.90 -10.00 -18.05
CA ILE A 230 -7.60 -10.42 -18.56
C ILE A 230 -6.55 -9.41 -18.14
N MET A 231 -5.50 -9.90 -17.49
CA MET A 231 -4.34 -9.11 -17.11
C MET A 231 -3.08 -9.75 -17.68
N TRP A 232 -2.31 -8.96 -18.40
CA TRP A 232 -1.01 -9.36 -18.90
C TRP A 232 0.09 -8.86 -17.98
N PHE A 233 1.08 -9.71 -17.80
CA PHE A 233 2.32 -9.41 -17.10
C PHE A 233 3.34 -9.03 -18.17
N ASP A 234 4.26 -8.12 -17.84
CA ASP A 234 5.45 -7.88 -18.64
C ASP A 234 6.69 -8.54 -18.01
N GLU A 235 7.81 -8.51 -18.73
CA GLU A 235 9.06 -9.08 -18.26
C GLU A 235 9.57 -8.44 -16.95
N GLU A 236 9.30 -7.15 -16.73
CA GLU A 236 9.72 -6.43 -15.53
C GLU A 236 8.93 -6.94 -14.31
N ILE A 237 7.61 -7.02 -14.45
CA ILE A 237 6.70 -7.59 -13.45
C ILE A 237 7.09 -9.04 -13.16
N ARG A 238 7.31 -9.87 -14.19
CA ARG A 238 7.70 -11.27 -13.97
C ARG A 238 9.04 -11.42 -13.24
N SER A 239 9.96 -10.49 -13.44
CA SER A 239 11.26 -10.48 -12.74
C SER A 239 11.17 -9.96 -11.30
N SER A 240 10.01 -9.43 -10.91
CA SER A 240 9.78 -8.91 -9.56
C SER A 240 9.80 -10.04 -8.54
N PRO A 241 10.42 -9.84 -7.36
CA PRO A 241 10.33 -10.81 -6.27
C PRO A 241 8.87 -10.97 -5.86
N ALA A 242 8.37 -12.20 -5.80
CA ALA A 242 7.04 -12.53 -5.28
C ALA A 242 7.06 -13.95 -4.73
N GLU A 243 6.62 -14.13 -3.49
CA GLU A 243 6.57 -15.44 -2.84
C GLU A 243 5.23 -15.63 -2.14
N PHE A 244 4.40 -16.54 -2.63
CA PHE A 244 3.15 -16.94 -1.98
C PHE A 244 3.40 -18.22 -1.20
N ASP A 245 3.24 -18.22 0.12
CA ASP A 245 3.46 -19.39 0.97
C ASP A 245 2.17 -19.92 1.61
N ARG A 246 1.04 -19.23 1.39
CA ARG A 246 -0.29 -19.60 1.88
C ARG A 246 -1.35 -19.48 0.80
N PHE A 247 -2.41 -20.29 0.96
CA PHE A 247 -3.66 -20.18 0.23
C PHE A 247 -4.84 -20.18 1.21
N GLY A 248 -5.68 -19.14 1.21
CA GLY A 248 -6.85 -19.09 2.08
C GLY A 248 -7.46 -17.70 2.26
N LEU A 249 -8.19 -17.54 3.37
CA LEU A 249 -8.89 -16.32 3.77
C LEU A 249 -8.02 -15.48 4.71
N PHE A 250 -7.91 -14.18 4.43
CA PHE A 250 -7.11 -13.24 5.22
C PHE A 250 -7.76 -11.85 5.26
N ASN A 251 -7.45 -11.09 6.30
CA ASN A 251 -7.86 -9.69 6.40
C ASN A 251 -6.85 -8.76 5.71
N ILE A 252 -7.24 -7.49 5.56
CA ILE A 252 -6.30 -6.41 5.26
C ILE A 252 -6.07 -5.56 6.49
N CYS A 253 -4.86 -5.00 6.58
CA CYS A 253 -4.51 -4.08 7.65
C CYS A 253 -5.10 -2.70 7.37
N ARG A 254 -6.42 -2.53 7.48
CA ARG A 254 -7.09 -1.24 7.28
C ARG A 254 -8.01 -0.97 8.44
N TYR A 255 -8.45 0.27 8.56
CA TYR A 255 -9.57 0.65 9.40
C TYR A 255 -10.91 0.34 8.68
N GLY A 256 -11.97 0.14 9.45
CA GLY A 256 -13.31 -0.19 8.95
C GLY A 256 -14.00 -1.16 9.88
N THR A 257 -15.18 -1.65 9.50
CA THR A 257 -15.80 -2.80 10.16
C THR A 257 -15.35 -4.09 9.48
N GLY A 258 -16.02 -5.19 9.76
CA GLY A 258 -15.83 -6.44 9.03
C GLY A 258 -16.92 -6.76 8.03
N GLN A 259 -16.82 -7.94 7.45
CA GLN A 259 -17.86 -8.57 6.65
C GLN A 259 -17.83 -10.08 6.85
N THR A 260 -18.95 -10.73 6.57
CA THR A 260 -19.11 -12.18 6.79
C THR A 260 -19.23 -12.88 5.44
N VAL A 261 -18.19 -13.65 5.10
CA VAL A 261 -18.05 -14.34 3.80
C VAL A 261 -17.67 -15.81 4.01
N TYR A 262 -18.14 -16.68 3.12
CA TYR A 262 -17.85 -18.10 3.10
C TYR A 262 -17.38 -18.58 1.74
N PHE A 263 -16.50 -19.57 1.72
CA PHE A 263 -15.87 -20.15 0.54
C PHE A 263 -15.94 -21.68 0.56
N SER A 264 -16.29 -22.29 -0.56
CA SER A 264 -16.42 -23.75 -0.69
C SER A 264 -16.06 -24.24 -2.10
N ASN A 265 -16.12 -25.56 -2.31
CA ASN A 265 -15.86 -26.18 -3.62
C ASN A 265 -14.52 -25.77 -4.23
N LEU A 266 -13.52 -25.61 -3.37
CA LEU A 266 -12.22 -25.05 -3.72
C LEU A 266 -11.39 -26.04 -4.52
N ILE A 267 -10.77 -25.55 -5.59
CA ILE A 267 -9.80 -26.29 -6.40
C ILE A 267 -8.55 -25.42 -6.51
N LEU A 268 -7.39 -25.96 -6.16
CA LEU A 268 -6.08 -25.31 -6.31
C LEU A 268 -5.20 -26.15 -7.23
N ASN A 269 -4.72 -25.58 -8.33
CA ASN A 269 -3.89 -26.25 -9.33
C ASN A 269 -4.49 -27.58 -9.82
N GLY A 270 -5.81 -27.59 -10.03
CA GLY A 270 -6.57 -28.77 -10.44
C GLY A 270 -6.80 -29.82 -9.34
N GLN A 271 -6.35 -29.58 -8.10
CA GLN A 271 -6.60 -30.45 -6.95
C GLN A 271 -7.78 -29.94 -6.12
N PRO A 272 -8.88 -30.71 -6.00
CA PRO A 272 -9.97 -30.37 -5.10
C PRO A 272 -9.50 -30.37 -3.63
N ILE A 273 -10.03 -29.45 -2.86
CA ILE A 273 -9.81 -29.37 -1.41
C ILE A 273 -11.05 -29.90 -0.71
N ASP A 274 -10.88 -30.96 0.08
CA ASP A 274 -11.96 -31.52 0.90
C ASP A 274 -12.19 -30.66 2.14
N LEU A 275 -13.39 -30.09 2.23
CA LEU A 275 -13.85 -29.31 3.39
C LEU A 275 -14.99 -30.01 4.16
N SER A 276 -15.33 -31.26 3.81
CA SER A 276 -16.37 -32.04 4.50
C SER A 276 -16.02 -32.34 5.96
N GLN A 277 -14.75 -32.18 6.32
CA GLN A 277 -14.21 -32.24 7.67
C GLN A 277 -13.20 -31.09 7.85
N ASP A 278 -12.79 -30.84 9.11
CA ASP A 278 -11.77 -29.85 9.41
C ASP A 278 -10.49 -30.17 8.63
N PRO A 279 -10.05 -29.32 7.70
CA PRO A 279 -8.85 -29.57 6.92
C PRO A 279 -7.57 -29.30 7.71
N HIS A 280 -7.68 -28.92 9.00
CA HIS A 280 -6.58 -28.60 9.91
C HIS A 280 -5.63 -27.53 9.35
N TRP A 281 -6.21 -26.52 8.71
CA TRP A 281 -5.47 -25.36 8.20
C TRP A 281 -4.94 -24.50 9.35
N MET A 282 -3.94 -23.69 9.05
CA MET A 282 -3.30 -22.82 10.01
C MET A 282 -4.17 -21.59 10.26
N GLY A 283 -4.57 -21.38 11.52
CA GLY A 283 -5.17 -20.15 11.98
C GLY A 283 -4.15 -19.22 12.64
N HIS A 284 -4.19 -17.94 12.29
CA HIS A 284 -3.44 -16.86 12.94
C HIS A 284 -4.38 -15.69 13.20
N ASN A 285 -4.61 -15.34 14.47
CA ASN A 285 -5.53 -14.28 14.90
C ASN A 285 -6.96 -14.35 14.30
N ASN A 286 -7.36 -15.48 13.71
CA ASN A 286 -8.64 -15.66 13.02
C ASN A 286 -9.83 -15.83 13.96
N ARG A 287 -9.57 -16.17 15.23
CA ARG A 287 -10.55 -16.21 16.32
C ARG A 287 -10.04 -15.36 17.48
N CYS A 288 -10.35 -14.07 17.46
CA CYS A 288 -9.92 -13.15 18.52
C CYS A 288 -10.88 -11.98 18.74
N SER A 289 -10.91 -11.50 19.97
CA SER A 289 -11.56 -10.23 20.31
C SER A 289 -10.47 -9.19 20.50
N LEU A 290 -10.46 -8.19 19.61
CA LEU A 290 -9.51 -7.09 19.62
C LEU A 290 -10.29 -5.80 19.88
N VAL A 291 -9.77 -4.97 20.76
CA VAL A 291 -10.07 -3.53 20.73
C VAL A 291 -9.00 -2.96 19.83
N GLU A 292 -9.37 -2.49 18.64
CA GLU A 292 -8.42 -1.78 17.77
C GLU A 292 -8.18 -0.41 18.40
N PRO A 293 -7.00 -0.16 19.00
CA PRO A 293 -6.74 1.14 19.63
C PRO A 293 -6.50 2.22 18.58
N ASP A 294 -6.16 1.83 17.34
CA ASP A 294 -5.63 2.71 16.32
C ASP A 294 -6.52 2.76 15.08
N PHE A 295 -7.05 3.94 14.76
CA PHE A 295 -7.78 4.19 13.52
C PHE A 295 -7.00 5.12 12.58
N HIS A 296 -7.48 5.28 11.35
CA HIS A 296 -6.84 6.11 10.34
C HIS A 296 -6.52 7.51 10.87
N SER A 297 -5.31 7.99 10.57
CA SER A 297 -4.82 9.32 10.97
C SER A 297 -4.66 9.52 12.48
N MET A 298 -4.70 8.47 13.29
CA MET A 298 -4.49 8.57 14.73
C MET A 298 -3.00 8.56 15.08
N ASN A 299 -2.43 9.73 15.32
CA ASN A 299 -1.09 9.87 15.86
C ASN A 299 -1.08 9.60 17.38
N ASN A 300 -0.18 8.73 17.83
CA ASN A 300 0.04 8.42 19.24
C ASN A 300 1.54 8.17 19.46
N PHE A 301 2.30 9.26 19.56
CA PHE A 301 3.74 9.22 19.74
C PHE A 301 4.21 10.30 20.71
N GLY A 302 5.35 10.05 21.36
CA GLY A 302 5.94 10.92 22.37
C GLY A 302 6.81 10.12 23.32
N TRP A 303 6.90 10.56 24.59
CA TRP A 303 7.50 9.71 25.61
C TRP A 303 6.59 8.53 25.94
N SER A 304 7.18 7.34 26.03
CA SER A 304 6.48 6.09 26.32
C SER A 304 7.25 5.27 27.36
N GLN A 305 6.53 4.53 28.19
CA GLN A 305 7.11 3.67 29.22
C GLN A 305 7.37 2.25 28.69
N THR A 306 7.95 2.17 27.50
CA THR A 306 8.38 0.94 26.82
C THR A 306 9.92 0.91 26.73
N ASN A 307 10.47 -0.18 26.21
CA ASN A 307 11.91 -0.39 26.05
C ASN A 307 12.22 -1.15 24.75
N TRP A 308 11.63 -0.69 23.64
CA TRP A 308 11.87 -1.26 22.32
C TRP A 308 13.26 -0.91 21.78
N ALA A 309 13.70 0.34 21.93
CA ALA A 309 14.97 0.85 21.43
C ALA A 309 16.13 0.70 22.43
N GLY A 310 15.86 0.99 23.71
CA GLY A 310 16.85 0.92 24.80
C GLY A 310 16.68 -0.26 25.77
N ASP A 311 17.56 -0.34 26.76
CA ASP A 311 17.63 -1.48 27.70
C ASP A 311 16.70 -1.32 28.93
N ALA A 312 16.08 -0.15 29.13
CA ALA A 312 15.22 0.16 30.27
C ALA A 312 13.94 0.93 29.84
N PRO A 313 12.86 0.89 30.65
CA PRO A 313 11.64 1.63 30.32
C PRO A 313 11.85 3.14 30.25
N GLY A 314 11.37 3.76 29.17
CA GLY A 314 11.39 5.21 28.95
C GLY A 314 12.08 5.57 27.64
N GLU A 315 11.31 5.80 26.58
CA GLU A 315 11.84 6.07 25.25
C GLU A 315 10.92 7.01 24.46
N MET A 316 11.45 7.64 23.40
CA MET A 316 10.68 8.50 22.50
C MET A 316 10.20 7.68 21.30
N GLY A 317 8.90 7.67 21.03
CA GLY A 317 8.38 6.91 19.89
C GLY A 317 6.89 6.71 19.94
N GLY A 318 6.43 5.76 19.14
CA GLY A 318 5.04 5.36 19.05
C GLY A 318 4.54 5.36 17.61
N LEU A 319 3.22 5.48 17.48
CA LEU A 319 2.50 5.40 16.23
C LEU A 319 2.42 6.76 15.53
N ILE A 320 2.97 6.83 14.32
CA ILE A 320 2.99 8.04 13.50
C ILE A 320 2.27 7.74 12.19
N TRP A 321 1.21 8.47 11.90
CA TRP A 321 0.51 8.43 10.61
C TRP A 321 1.00 9.56 9.72
N ARG A 322 1.17 9.23 8.44
CA ARG A 322 1.06 10.25 7.39
C ARG A 322 -0.34 10.82 7.36
N LEU A 323 -0.42 12.10 7.06
CA LEU A 323 -1.66 12.84 7.07
C LEU A 323 -1.88 13.50 5.73
N GLU A 324 -3.15 13.59 5.34
CA GLU A 324 -3.52 14.54 4.29
C GLU A 324 -3.07 15.95 4.70
N PRO A 325 -2.72 16.80 3.74
CA PRO A 325 -2.26 18.15 4.02
C PRO A 325 -3.35 19.05 4.64
N ASP A 326 -4.56 18.56 4.86
CA ASP A 326 -5.66 19.30 5.49
C ASP A 326 -5.36 19.62 6.96
N ASP A 327 -5.41 20.91 7.26
CA ASP A 327 -5.05 21.42 8.58
C ASP A 327 -6.22 21.45 9.57
N PRO A 328 -5.94 21.38 10.88
CA PRO A 328 -4.64 21.23 11.55
C PRO A 328 -4.40 19.79 12.02
N GLY A 329 -4.27 18.83 11.10
CA GLY A 329 -4.12 17.41 11.44
C GLY A 329 -2.73 16.99 11.94
N PHE A 330 -1.70 17.78 11.63
CA PHE A 330 -0.29 17.46 11.88
C PHE A 330 0.12 17.55 13.36
N ALA A 331 1.18 16.83 13.72
CA ALA A 331 1.69 16.77 15.08
C ALA A 331 3.23 16.65 15.13
N TYR A 332 3.82 17.04 16.25
CA TYR A 332 5.22 16.82 16.54
C TYR A 332 5.44 16.56 18.05
N TYR A 333 6.55 15.90 18.38
CA TYR A 333 7.05 15.73 19.72
C TYR A 333 8.55 15.99 19.69
N ALA A 334 8.96 17.15 20.19
CA ALA A 334 10.32 17.65 20.02
C ALA A 334 10.79 18.48 21.21
N ASP A 335 12.10 18.48 21.40
CA ASP A 335 12.80 19.36 22.32
C ASP A 335 13.17 20.68 21.63
N ASP A 336 13.30 21.77 22.38
CA ASP A 336 13.58 23.13 21.87
C ASP A 336 15.05 23.32 21.49
N ALA A 337 15.59 22.73 20.43
CA ALA A 337 17.03 22.74 20.12
C ALA A 337 17.76 24.11 20.16
N GLY A 338 17.04 25.23 20.21
CA GLY A 338 17.58 26.58 20.20
C GLY A 338 17.97 26.99 18.78
N ALA A 339 18.42 28.23 18.58
CA ALA A 339 18.57 28.80 17.24
C ALA A 339 19.80 28.25 16.49
N LEU A 340 19.68 27.09 15.86
CA LEU A 340 20.69 26.49 14.98
C LEU A 340 20.46 26.90 13.52
N THR A 341 21.51 26.85 12.72
CA THR A 341 21.46 27.19 11.30
C THR A 341 22.25 26.19 10.47
N ILE A 342 22.11 26.27 9.15
CA ILE A 342 22.97 25.52 8.22
C ILE A 342 24.47 25.86 8.35
N GLU A 343 24.83 26.96 9.02
CA GLU A 343 26.23 27.29 9.27
C GLU A 343 26.84 26.47 10.41
N ASP A 344 26.00 25.81 11.19
CA ASP A 344 26.41 25.06 12.37
C ASP A 344 26.70 23.59 12.02
N PRO A 345 27.70 22.96 12.65
CA PRO A 345 27.82 21.51 12.61
C PRO A 345 26.58 20.92 13.29
N ILE A 346 25.87 20.00 12.64
CA ILE A 346 24.71 19.31 13.23
C ILE A 346 25.09 17.86 13.44
N GLU A 347 24.83 17.32 14.62
CA GLU A 347 25.07 15.91 14.91
C GLU A 347 23.98 15.38 15.83
N PHE A 348 23.51 14.18 15.53
CA PHE A 348 22.68 13.41 16.44
C PHE A 348 22.87 11.90 16.23
N SER A 349 22.67 11.13 17.30
CA SER A 349 22.85 9.69 17.33
C SER A 349 21.99 9.06 18.42
N GLY A 350 21.87 7.74 18.39
CA GLY A 350 21.23 6.97 19.45
C GLY A 350 20.89 5.55 19.01
N ARG A 351 19.89 4.97 19.66
CA ARG A 351 19.29 3.69 19.31
C ARG A 351 17.93 3.90 18.66
N ILE A 352 17.61 3.06 17.69
CA ILE A 352 16.34 3.07 16.96
C ILE A 352 15.79 1.65 16.88
N CYS A 353 14.49 1.48 17.10
CA CYS A 353 13.80 0.20 16.93
C CYS A 353 12.51 0.39 16.14
N PHE A 354 12.43 -0.30 15.00
CA PHE A 354 11.26 -0.29 14.14
C PHE A 354 10.34 -1.45 14.47
N VAL A 355 9.15 -1.14 15.00
CA VAL A 355 8.25 -2.12 15.60
C VAL A 355 7.20 -2.63 14.63
N ASP A 356 6.61 -1.73 13.84
CA ASP A 356 5.61 -2.04 12.82
C ASP A 356 5.60 -0.99 11.71
N GLY A 357 5.22 -1.38 10.50
CA GLY A 357 5.14 -0.47 9.36
C GLY A 357 4.12 -0.91 8.33
N MET A 358 3.18 -0.02 8.03
CA MET A 358 2.17 -0.19 6.99
C MET A 358 2.67 0.36 5.65
N THR A 359 2.11 -0.13 4.54
CA THR A 359 2.53 0.38 3.25
C THR A 359 1.99 1.78 2.97
N ASP A 360 2.70 2.57 2.16
CA ASP A 360 2.56 4.02 2.01
C ASP A 360 2.85 4.80 3.31
N ALA A 361 3.60 4.26 4.25
CA ALA A 361 3.92 4.95 5.51
C ALA A 361 5.23 5.75 5.47
N SER A 362 5.30 6.78 6.32
CA SER A 362 6.48 7.62 6.50
C SER A 362 6.42 8.37 7.81
N MET A 363 7.58 8.81 8.29
CA MET A 363 7.78 9.68 9.45
C MET A 363 9.00 10.55 9.23
N PHE A 364 9.11 11.63 10.00
CA PHE A 364 10.33 12.43 10.10
C PHE A 364 10.89 12.41 11.52
N PHE A 365 12.21 12.28 11.62
CA PHE A 365 12.97 12.44 12.86
C PHE A 365 14.21 13.31 12.61
N GLY A 366 14.35 14.40 13.38
CA GLY A 366 15.51 15.26 13.31
C GLY A 366 15.20 16.72 13.63
N TYR A 367 15.98 17.62 13.05
CA TYR A 367 15.87 19.06 13.24
C TYR A 367 14.85 19.69 12.28
N PHE A 368 14.03 20.60 12.78
CA PHE A 368 13.10 21.38 11.96
C PHE A 368 12.89 22.78 12.54
N ASN A 369 12.35 23.68 11.70
CA ASN A 369 11.86 24.98 12.13
C ASN A 369 10.41 24.89 12.59
N HIS A 370 10.13 25.35 13.81
CA HIS A 370 8.80 25.33 14.39
C HIS A 370 7.79 26.16 13.60
N GLU A 371 8.12 27.40 13.25
CA GLU A 371 7.19 28.31 12.56
C GLU A 371 6.84 27.78 11.16
N GLU A 372 7.83 27.30 10.40
CA GLU A 372 7.60 26.70 9.08
C GLU A 372 6.77 25.42 9.15
N PHE A 373 7.03 24.56 10.14
CA PHE A 373 6.28 23.32 10.33
C PHE A 373 4.82 23.57 10.76
N MET A 374 4.60 24.58 11.61
CA MET A 374 3.27 24.95 12.09
C MET A 374 2.46 25.77 11.09
N HIS A 375 3.02 26.12 9.94
CA HIS A 375 2.34 26.93 8.95
C HIS A 375 1.11 26.21 8.40
N LEU A 376 -0.04 26.88 8.47
CA LEU A 376 -1.30 26.37 7.94
C LEU A 376 -1.38 26.63 6.43
N HIS A 377 -1.82 25.63 5.68
CA HIS A 377 -1.99 25.68 4.24
C HIS A 377 -3.46 25.52 3.86
N GLU A 378 -3.85 26.14 2.75
CA GLU A 378 -5.17 25.93 2.14
C GLU A 378 -5.24 24.54 1.49
N GLU A 379 -6.43 23.94 1.52
CA GLU A 379 -6.73 22.66 0.88
C GLU A 379 -6.35 22.67 -0.62
N GLY A 380 -5.63 21.65 -1.08
CA GLY A 380 -5.12 21.57 -2.45
C GLY A 380 -3.94 22.52 -2.76
N GLY A 381 -3.40 23.22 -1.77
CA GLY A 381 -2.23 24.07 -1.92
C GLY A 381 -0.99 23.29 -2.36
N LYS A 382 -0.35 23.70 -3.46
CA LYS A 382 0.89 23.06 -4.00
C LYS A 382 2.06 23.07 -3.00
N SER A 383 1.99 23.94 -1.98
CA SER A 383 3.01 24.06 -0.95
C SER A 383 2.73 23.24 0.32
N ALA A 384 1.56 22.62 0.45
CA ALA A 384 1.11 21.97 1.70
C ALA A 384 1.75 20.61 1.98
N GLY A 385 2.49 20.07 1.02
CA GLY A 385 3.13 18.76 1.10
C GLY A 385 4.48 18.78 1.81
N PHE A 386 4.84 17.66 2.42
CA PHE A 386 6.19 17.37 2.94
C PHE A 386 7.25 17.29 1.80
N PRO A 387 8.52 17.69 2.05
CA PRO A 387 9.04 18.30 3.27
C PRO A 387 8.77 19.81 3.37
N HIS A 388 8.82 20.33 4.60
CA HIS A 388 8.74 21.75 4.88
C HIS A 388 10.13 22.41 4.79
N PRO A 389 10.20 23.74 4.55
CA PRO A 389 11.45 24.48 4.60
C PRO A 389 12.19 24.28 5.93
N SER A 390 13.52 24.30 5.87
CA SER A 390 14.38 24.17 7.05
C SER A 390 14.14 22.90 7.87
N MET A 391 14.30 21.73 7.23
CA MET A 391 14.31 20.42 7.89
C MET A 391 15.63 19.70 7.62
N MET A 392 16.21 19.04 8.63
CA MET A 392 17.41 18.23 8.50
C MET A 392 17.30 17.01 9.39
N GLY A 393 17.33 15.81 8.81
CA GLY A 393 17.14 14.61 9.60
C GLY A 393 16.96 13.36 8.75
N ILE A 394 16.24 12.40 9.30
CA ILE A 394 15.94 11.12 8.68
C ILE A 394 14.45 11.04 8.42
N THR A 395 14.10 10.57 7.23
CA THR A 395 12.77 10.06 6.92
C THR A 395 12.83 8.55 6.84
N LEU A 396 11.78 7.89 7.30
CA LEU A 396 11.51 6.53 6.82
C LEU A 396 10.60 6.64 5.62
N ASN A 397 11.08 6.21 4.46
CA ASN A 397 10.28 6.20 3.24
C ASN A 397 10.01 4.76 2.87
N ASP A 398 8.76 4.43 2.65
CA ASP A 398 8.41 3.10 2.20
C ASP A 398 9.11 2.77 0.88
N ALA A 399 9.88 1.69 0.89
CA ALA A 399 10.52 1.16 -0.32
C ALA A 399 9.61 0.19 -1.05
N THR A 400 8.45 -0.10 -0.47
CA THR A 400 7.37 -0.95 -0.97
C THR A 400 7.80 -2.33 -1.46
N ALA A 401 9.03 -2.75 -1.13
CA ALA A 401 9.69 -3.92 -1.69
C ALA A 401 10.34 -4.87 -0.72
N ILE A 402 10.98 -4.27 0.26
CA ILE A 402 12.16 -4.80 0.92
C ILE A 402 12.32 -4.17 2.30
N GLY A 403 11.25 -3.53 2.80
CA GLY A 403 11.24 -2.71 4.01
C GLY A 403 11.06 -1.24 3.71
N TYR A 404 11.71 -0.40 4.50
CA TYR A 404 11.68 1.06 4.40
C TYR A 404 13.09 1.56 4.18
N TYR A 405 13.23 2.64 3.44
CA TYR A 405 14.49 3.34 3.34
C TYR A 405 14.71 4.20 4.58
N PHE A 406 15.85 3.98 5.24
CA PHE A 406 16.42 4.98 6.12
C PHE A 406 16.99 6.10 5.24
N ALA A 407 16.23 7.17 5.07
CA ALA A 407 16.45 8.19 4.06
C ALA A 407 16.81 9.54 4.71
N PRO A 408 18.09 9.81 4.96
CA PRO A 408 18.56 11.09 5.45
C PRO A 408 18.37 12.18 4.40
N MET A 409 17.99 13.37 4.87
CA MET A 409 17.68 14.51 4.02
C MET A 409 17.98 15.86 4.69
N LEU A 410 18.13 16.87 3.85
CA LEU A 410 18.15 18.28 4.19
C LEU A 410 17.22 19.03 3.22
N CYS A 411 16.35 19.86 3.77
CA CYS A 411 15.52 20.79 3.04
C CYS A 411 15.90 22.23 3.43
N SER A 412 16.38 23.01 2.46
CA SER A 412 16.76 24.42 2.65
C SER A 412 15.52 25.33 2.78
N ALA A 413 15.74 26.61 3.11
CA ALA A 413 14.66 27.58 3.32
C ALA A 413 13.84 27.88 2.05
N ASP A 414 14.45 27.71 0.87
CA ASP A 414 13.76 27.79 -0.44
C ASP A 414 13.04 26.48 -0.82
N ARG A 415 13.05 25.49 0.08
CA ARG A 415 12.48 24.16 -0.08
C ARG A 415 13.17 23.26 -1.10
N THR A 416 14.41 23.55 -1.46
CA THR A 416 15.25 22.61 -2.21
C THR A 416 15.67 21.45 -1.31
N VAL A 417 15.50 20.21 -1.80
CA VAL A 417 15.80 19.00 -1.04
C VAL A 417 17.06 18.33 -1.59
N VAL A 418 17.92 17.89 -0.68
CA VAL A 418 19.04 16.98 -0.97
C VAL A 418 19.03 15.86 0.06
N GLY A 419 19.39 14.66 -0.36
CA GLY A 419 19.42 13.51 0.52
C GLY A 419 19.97 12.28 -0.17
N ASP A 420 20.08 11.21 0.60
CA ASP A 420 20.36 9.88 0.07
C ASP A 420 19.14 9.00 0.37
N SER A 421 18.36 8.71 -0.67
CA SER A 421 17.21 7.82 -0.57
C SER A 421 17.53 6.52 -1.30
N GLY A 422 17.21 5.38 -0.70
CA GLY A 422 17.36 4.09 -1.36
C GLY A 422 18.56 3.25 -0.94
N ARG A 423 19.51 3.78 -0.17
CA ARG A 423 20.76 3.06 0.16
C ARG A 423 20.57 1.94 1.19
N PHE A 424 19.89 2.22 2.30
CA PHE A 424 19.75 1.26 3.40
C PHE A 424 18.31 0.89 3.66
N ARG A 425 18.10 -0.41 3.83
CA ARG A 425 16.81 -1.01 4.13
C ARG A 425 16.70 -1.17 5.64
N PHE A 426 15.56 -0.75 6.17
CA PHE A 426 15.20 -0.86 7.56
C PHE A 426 13.84 -1.54 7.66
N LEU A 427 13.81 -2.68 8.32
CA LEU A 427 12.62 -3.55 8.41
C LEU A 427 11.96 -3.36 9.78
N PRO A 428 10.62 -3.47 9.86
CA PRO A 428 9.91 -3.52 11.14
C PRO A 428 10.07 -4.91 11.79
N ASP A 429 11.31 -5.28 12.13
CA ASP A 429 11.64 -6.59 12.69
C ASP A 429 11.89 -6.56 14.21
N ARG A 430 11.63 -5.41 14.85
CA ARG A 430 11.79 -5.17 16.29
C ARG A 430 13.22 -5.38 16.79
N LYS A 431 14.22 -5.30 15.91
CA LYS A 431 15.62 -5.31 16.33
C LYS A 431 16.11 -3.88 16.55
N PRO A 432 16.48 -3.51 17.79
CA PRO A 432 17.11 -2.23 18.03
C PRO A 432 18.50 -2.19 17.41
N CYS A 433 18.84 -1.11 16.72
CA CYS A 433 20.17 -0.88 16.17
C CYS A 433 20.66 0.55 16.49
N SER A 434 21.96 0.79 16.33
CA SER A 434 22.54 2.12 16.47
C SER A 434 22.40 2.92 15.18
N PHE A 435 22.25 4.22 15.31
CA PHE A 435 22.29 5.14 14.18
C PHE A 435 23.07 6.42 14.52
N SER A 436 23.58 7.08 13.49
CA SER A 436 24.15 8.42 13.61
C SER A 436 23.88 9.25 12.35
N PHE A 437 23.84 10.57 12.53
CA PHE A 437 23.73 11.56 11.49
C PHE A 437 24.63 12.73 11.84
N ARG A 438 25.48 13.14 10.91
CA ARG A 438 26.41 14.26 11.08
C ARG A 438 26.47 15.11 9.81
N TYR A 439 26.20 16.39 9.98
CA TYR A 439 26.39 17.43 8.99
C TYR A 439 27.63 18.25 9.33
N ASP A 440 28.58 18.30 8.40
CA ASP A 440 29.76 19.14 8.49
C ASP A 440 29.64 20.33 7.51
N PRO A 441 29.46 21.56 7.99
CA PRO A 441 29.29 22.75 7.15
C PRO A 441 30.55 23.14 6.38
N HIS A 442 31.73 22.65 6.79
CA HIS A 442 33.01 23.00 6.18
C HIS A 442 33.51 21.92 5.19
N ALA A 443 32.88 20.76 5.17
CA ALA A 443 33.12 19.71 4.19
C ALA A 443 32.65 20.12 2.78
N ASN A 444 32.99 19.29 1.77
CA ASN A 444 32.66 19.52 0.36
C ASN A 444 32.98 20.97 -0.09
N HIS A 445 34.23 21.39 0.10
CA HIS A 445 34.70 22.74 -0.24
C HIS A 445 33.88 23.89 0.40
N GLY A 446 33.28 23.66 1.57
CA GLY A 446 32.46 24.63 2.29
C GLY A 446 31.00 24.71 1.83
N ALA A 447 30.55 23.83 0.92
CA ALA A 447 29.12 23.68 0.63
C ALA A 447 28.41 22.83 1.70
N GLY A 448 29.17 21.98 2.39
CA GLY A 448 28.68 21.09 3.44
C GLY A 448 28.40 19.67 2.95
N GLN A 449 28.53 18.72 3.87
CA GLN A 449 28.31 17.29 3.63
C GLN A 449 27.57 16.68 4.80
N VAL A 450 26.61 15.81 4.50
CA VAL A 450 26.00 14.91 5.48
C VAL A 450 26.66 13.54 5.38
N SER A 451 27.00 12.97 6.52
CA SER A 451 27.40 11.58 6.72
C SER A 451 26.46 10.93 7.73
N TYR A 452 26.15 9.66 7.54
CA TYR A 452 25.18 8.97 8.37
C TYR A 452 25.48 7.47 8.44
N GLU A 453 25.01 6.84 9.50
CA GLU A 453 25.18 5.41 9.74
C GLU A 453 23.89 4.80 10.30
N ILE A 454 23.57 3.58 9.88
CA ILE A 454 22.60 2.71 10.55
C ILE A 454 23.12 1.27 10.58
N ASP A 455 23.18 0.68 11.76
CA ASP A 455 23.64 -0.70 11.98
C ASP A 455 25.01 -1.00 11.32
N GLY A 456 25.97 -0.08 11.48
CA GLY A 456 27.31 -0.17 10.88
C GLY A 456 27.37 0.12 9.37
N ASN A 457 26.25 0.40 8.71
CA ASN A 457 26.22 0.76 7.30
C ASN A 457 26.27 2.28 7.13
N THR A 458 27.28 2.78 6.41
CA THR A 458 27.56 4.22 6.29
C THR A 458 27.24 4.79 4.92
N GLY A 459 26.66 5.98 4.87
CA GLY A 459 26.43 6.74 3.64
C GLY A 459 26.74 8.22 3.82
N SER A 460 26.72 8.95 2.70
CA SER A 460 26.92 10.40 2.70
C SER A 460 26.29 11.03 1.46
N PHE A 461 25.94 12.31 1.56
CA PHE A 461 25.58 13.15 0.41
C PHE A 461 26.12 14.56 0.58
N ASP A 462 26.41 15.18 -0.56
CA ASP A 462 26.99 16.51 -0.67
C ASP A 462 25.92 17.54 -1.01
N LEU A 463 25.99 18.71 -0.37
CA LEU A 463 25.18 19.85 -0.77
C LEU A 463 25.82 20.58 -1.95
N THR A 464 24.99 21.21 -2.78
CA THR A 464 25.47 22.22 -3.73
C THR A 464 25.68 23.57 -3.03
N SER A 465 26.51 24.44 -3.60
CA SER A 465 26.66 25.82 -3.09
C SER A 465 25.33 26.60 -3.12
N GLU A 466 24.45 26.30 -4.08
CA GLU A 466 23.12 26.90 -4.16
C GLU A 466 22.25 26.50 -2.96
N GLN A 467 22.19 25.19 -2.64
CA GLN A 467 21.48 24.67 -1.48
C GLN A 467 22.03 25.23 -0.16
N ARG A 468 23.36 25.37 -0.05
CA ARG A 468 23.99 26.01 1.11
C ARG A 468 23.58 27.47 1.25
N ASN A 469 23.66 28.23 0.15
CA ASN A 469 23.34 29.66 0.14
C ASN A 469 21.86 29.97 0.34
N ALA A 470 20.96 29.02 0.04
CA ALA A 470 19.54 29.14 0.35
C ALA A 470 19.27 29.25 1.86
N GLY A 471 20.20 28.79 2.71
CA GLY A 471 20.08 28.85 4.16
C GLY A 471 19.11 27.81 4.72
N ALA A 472 19.15 27.62 6.04
CA ALA A 472 18.13 26.91 6.82
C ALA A 472 18.30 27.27 8.30
N CYS A 473 17.19 27.32 9.04
CA CYS A 473 17.17 27.62 10.48
C CYS A 473 16.40 26.54 11.22
N PHE A 474 16.94 26.00 12.31
CA PHE A 474 16.32 24.93 13.07
C PHE A 474 16.20 25.33 14.54
N ASP A 475 15.07 25.02 15.17
CA ASP A 475 14.81 25.32 16.58
C ASP A 475 14.13 24.18 17.33
N ARG A 476 13.79 23.07 16.65
CA ARG A 476 13.24 21.86 17.25
C ARG A 476 14.06 20.64 16.86
N PHE A 477 14.16 19.67 17.77
CA PHE A 477 14.72 18.34 17.51
C PHE A 477 13.77 17.27 18.02
N GLY A 478 13.29 16.38 17.15
CA GLY A 478 12.40 15.29 17.54
C GLY A 478 11.62 14.68 16.39
N LEU A 479 10.43 14.13 16.71
CA LEU A 479 9.53 13.48 15.77
C LEU A 479 8.51 14.47 15.21
N ALA A 480 8.23 14.37 13.91
CA ALA A 480 7.18 15.13 13.25
C ALA A 480 6.42 14.27 12.23
N THR A 481 5.13 14.53 12.08
CA THR A 481 4.29 13.88 11.06
C THR A 481 4.64 14.34 9.65
N VAL A 482 4.49 13.45 8.67
CA VAL A 482 4.64 13.75 7.25
C VAL A 482 3.27 14.13 6.65
N ARG A 483 3.16 15.37 6.14
CA ARG A 483 1.96 15.93 5.49
C ARG A 483 1.90 15.57 4.01
N GLN A 484 1.65 14.31 3.74
CA GLN A 484 1.44 13.78 2.40
C GLN A 484 0.71 12.46 2.64
N GLY A 485 -0.56 12.34 2.23
CA GLY A 485 -1.43 11.20 2.56
C GLY A 485 -0.75 9.83 2.51
N GLY A 486 -1.21 8.91 3.35
CA GLY A 486 -0.63 7.57 3.41
C GLY A 486 -0.97 6.85 4.70
N ASN A 487 0.00 6.08 5.21
CA ASN A 487 -0.22 5.16 6.32
C ASN A 487 0.80 5.34 7.46
N SER A 488 0.82 4.40 8.40
CA SER A 488 1.56 4.55 9.65
C SER A 488 2.80 3.68 9.82
N VAL A 489 3.71 4.19 10.64
CA VAL A 489 4.83 3.44 11.23
C VAL A 489 4.72 3.47 12.75
N GLU A 490 5.22 2.44 13.40
CA GLU A 490 5.46 2.41 14.84
C GLU A 490 6.96 2.24 15.10
N ILE A 491 7.57 3.23 15.73
CA ILE A 491 9.02 3.32 15.86
C ILE A 491 9.43 4.04 17.14
N TYR A 492 10.54 3.59 17.72
CA TYR A 492 11.06 4.09 18.99
C TYR A 492 12.55 4.44 18.91
N PHE A 493 12.95 5.40 19.73
CA PHE A 493 14.27 5.99 19.84
C PHE A 493 14.67 6.12 21.30
N ASP A 494 15.91 5.76 21.60
CA ASP A 494 16.48 5.91 22.94
C ASP A 494 17.98 6.23 22.87
N ASP A 495 18.61 6.51 24.02
CA ASP A 495 20.02 6.87 24.14
C ASP A 495 20.44 8.03 23.23
N LEU A 496 19.54 9.01 23.07
CA LEU A 496 19.72 10.12 22.15
C LEU A 496 20.81 11.09 22.61
N ASN A 497 21.75 11.36 21.72
CA ASN A 497 22.69 12.47 21.82
C ASN A 497 22.46 13.40 20.62
N TYR A 498 22.30 14.69 20.86
CA TYR A 498 22.02 15.69 19.83
C TYR A 498 22.53 17.06 20.23
N LEU A 499 22.89 17.87 19.23
CA LEU A 499 23.32 19.24 19.44
C LEU A 499 22.16 20.15 19.86
N VAL A 500 22.41 21.01 20.84
CA VAL A 500 21.52 22.11 21.23
C VAL A 500 22.30 23.42 21.35
N ARG A 501 21.63 24.54 21.07
CA ARG A 501 22.11 25.89 21.36
C ARG A 501 21.19 26.53 22.40
N ARG A 502 21.42 26.21 23.68
CA ARG A 502 20.70 26.81 24.80
C ARG A 502 21.65 27.28 25.88
N ASP A 503 21.19 28.23 26.68
CA ASP A 503 21.81 28.57 27.94
C ASP A 503 21.73 27.36 28.88
N THR A 504 22.87 26.92 29.41
CA THR A 504 22.97 25.79 30.35
C THR A 504 22.22 26.03 31.66
N GLU A 505 21.89 27.29 31.99
CA GLU A 505 21.12 27.65 33.18
C GLU A 505 19.61 27.73 32.94
N ALA A 506 19.14 27.66 31.69
CA ALA A 506 17.71 27.72 31.39
C ALA A 506 16.99 26.44 31.83
N HIS A 507 16.01 26.56 32.73
CA HIS A 507 15.15 25.46 33.12
C HIS A 507 14.33 24.96 31.93
N ARG A 508 14.27 23.64 31.75
CA ARG A 508 13.39 23.02 30.75
C ARG A 508 11.93 23.32 31.11
N THR A 509 11.20 23.90 30.16
CA THR A 509 9.76 24.08 30.29
C THR A 509 9.08 22.73 30.05
N PHE A 510 8.28 22.27 31.02
CA PHE A 510 7.43 21.11 30.81
C PHE A 510 6.21 21.53 29.97
N HIS A 511 6.04 20.87 28.84
CA HIS A 511 4.85 21.00 27.99
C HIS A 511 3.98 19.75 28.20
N PRO A 512 2.78 19.88 28.81
CA PRO A 512 1.90 18.74 28.97
C PRO A 512 1.44 18.22 27.60
N GLN A 513 1.47 16.90 27.42
CA GLN A 513 0.85 16.28 26.26
C GLN A 513 -0.67 16.44 26.38
N VAL A 514 -1.31 16.83 25.28
CA VAL A 514 -2.77 17.03 25.21
C VAL A 514 -3.37 16.04 24.22
N LEU A 515 -4.47 15.41 24.62
CA LEU A 515 -5.27 14.58 23.74
C LEU A 515 -6.19 15.48 22.91
N ILE A 516 -6.16 15.31 21.60
CA ILE A 516 -7.09 15.99 20.68
C ILE A 516 -8.11 14.96 20.21
N GLU A 517 -9.36 15.10 20.67
CA GLU A 517 -10.45 14.29 20.15
C GLU A 517 -10.82 14.75 18.73
N ARG A 518 -10.89 13.79 17.81
CA ARG A 518 -11.36 14.00 16.44
C ARG A 518 -12.55 13.08 16.19
N PRO A 519 -13.55 13.53 15.40
CA PRO A 519 -14.66 12.66 15.03
C PRO A 519 -14.11 11.45 14.26
N TYR A 520 -14.66 10.28 14.54
CA TYR A 520 -14.38 9.09 13.74
C TYR A 520 -14.73 9.39 12.28
N PRO A 521 -13.86 9.12 11.29
CA PRO A 521 -14.15 9.42 9.91
C PRO A 521 -15.31 8.54 9.43
N VAL A 522 -16.53 9.09 9.39
CA VAL A 522 -17.75 8.37 9.02
C VAL A 522 -17.93 8.30 7.51
N GLU A 523 -17.40 9.22 6.72
CA GLU A 523 -17.63 9.21 5.27
C GLU A 523 -16.73 8.21 4.56
N SER A 524 -17.19 7.50 3.52
CA SER A 524 -16.38 6.53 2.79
C SER A 524 -15.08 7.16 2.30
N ALA A 525 -13.94 6.49 2.49
CA ALA A 525 -12.73 6.82 1.73
C ALA A 525 -12.77 6.19 0.33
N GLY A 526 -13.89 5.55 -0.03
CA GLY A 526 -14.25 5.33 -1.42
C GLY A 526 -14.56 6.68 -2.02
N ARG A 527 -13.92 6.99 -3.15
CA ARG A 527 -13.99 8.24 -3.89
C ARG A 527 -15.43 8.77 -3.88
N LEU A 528 -15.67 9.83 -3.12
CA LEU A 528 -16.74 10.75 -3.46
C LEU A 528 -16.33 11.38 -4.80
N HIS A 529 -17.24 11.30 -5.77
CA HIS A 529 -17.21 11.87 -7.13
C HIS A 529 -16.88 10.91 -8.28
#